data_AF-A0A0A1CQY8-F1
#
_entry.id   AF-A0A0A1CQY8-F1
#
_cell.length_a   1.000
_cell.length_b   1.000
_cell.length_c   1.000
_cell.angle_alpha   90.00
_cell.angle_beta   90.00
_cell.angle_gamma   90.00
#
_symmetry.space_group_name_H-M   'P 1'
#
loop_
_entity.id
_entity.type
_entity.pdbx_description
1 polymer ?
#
loop_
_entity_poly.entity_id
_entity_poly.type
_entity_poly.pdbx_seq_one_letter_code
_entity_poly.pdbx_strand_id
1 'polypeptide(L)'
;YDWDVGNEVVLDDGSFRNSKFYQILGDDFIRLAFQFAHEADPDAELYYNDYSMAQPGKRAGVVTMVKKLQEQGVRIDGVGFQSH
;
A
#
# COMPACT_ATOMS: atom_id res chain seq x y z
N TYR A 1 -0.62 -18.27 2.29
CA TYR A 1 -1.37 -17.38 3.19
C TYR A 1 -0.94 -15.96 2.86
N ASP A 2 -1.81 -14.98 3.04
CA ASP A 2 -1.66 -13.60 2.56
C ASP A 2 -1.27 -12.63 3.68
N TRP A 3 -0.72 -11.49 3.29
CA TRP A 3 -0.38 -10.40 4.21
C TRP A 3 -0.91 -9.05 3.70
N ASP A 4 -1.65 -8.36 4.55
CA ASP A 4 -1.90 -6.93 4.43
C ASP A 4 -0.63 -6.16 4.83
N VAL A 5 0.30 -6.00 3.89
CA VAL A 5 1.60 -5.37 4.14
C VAL A 5 1.45 -3.89 4.50
N GLY A 6 0.49 -3.22 3.87
CA GLY A 6 0.09 -1.86 4.20
C GLY A 6 -1.40 -1.79 4.43
N ASN A 7 -1.81 -1.14 5.53
CA ASN A 7 -3.20 -0.88 5.86
C ASN A 7 -3.43 0.63 6.01
N GLU A 8 -4.39 1.19 5.27
CA GLU A 8 -4.92 2.55 5.47
C GLU A 8 -3.90 3.70 5.32
N VAL A 9 -2.99 3.54 4.37
CA VAL A 9 -1.90 4.49 4.08
C VAL A 9 -2.41 5.75 3.39
N VAL A 10 -3.46 5.65 2.58
CA VAL A 10 -3.96 6.75 1.75
C VAL A 10 -5.17 7.42 2.44
N LEU A 11 -5.27 8.74 2.39
CA LEU A 11 -6.42 9.52 2.88
C LEU A 11 -7.51 9.64 1.80
N ASP A 12 -8.70 10.11 2.16
CA ASP A 12 -9.84 10.18 1.23
C ASP A 12 -9.61 11.12 0.03
N ASP A 13 -8.68 12.07 0.16
CA ASP A 13 -8.24 12.98 -0.91
C ASP A 13 -7.14 12.38 -1.81
N GLY A 14 -6.66 11.17 -1.51
CA GLY A 14 -5.61 10.48 -2.24
C GLY A 14 -4.19 10.78 -1.77
N SER A 15 -4.01 11.67 -0.79
CA SER A 15 -2.70 11.95 -0.18
C SER A 15 -2.30 10.86 0.82
N PHE A 16 -1.01 10.79 1.16
CA PHE A 16 -0.55 9.87 2.19
C PHE A 16 -0.91 10.38 3.59
N ARG A 17 -1.34 9.47 4.46
CA ARG A 17 -1.54 9.74 5.87
C ARG A 17 -0.22 10.18 6.50
N ASN A 18 -0.25 11.28 7.23
CA ASN A 18 0.89 11.78 8.01
C ASN A 18 1.17 10.90 9.24
N SER A 19 1.66 9.68 9.00
CA SER A 19 2.02 8.68 10.01
C SER A 19 3.47 8.85 10.47
N LYS A 20 3.86 8.17 11.55
CA LYS A 20 5.28 8.13 11.97
C LYS A 20 6.18 7.48 10.92
N PHE A 21 5.70 6.43 10.24
CA PHE A 21 6.43 5.81 9.13
C PHE A 21 6.69 6.81 8.00
N TYR A 22 5.68 7.58 7.62
CA TYR A 22 5.80 8.62 6.60
C TYR A 22 6.72 9.77 7.04
N GLN A 23 6.65 10.20 8.30
CA GLN A 23 7.53 11.25 8.83
C GLN A 23 9.02 10.85 8.82
N ILE A 24 9.31 9.57 9.05
CA ILE A 24 10.68 9.07 9.18
C ILE A 24 11.27 8.70 7.81
N LEU A 25 10.48 8.05 6.96
CA LEU A 25 10.97 7.43 5.72
C LEU A 25 10.39 8.06 4.45
N GLY A 26 9.45 9.01 4.56
CA GLY A 26 8.72 9.54 3.40
C GLY A 26 7.98 8.44 2.65
N ASP A 27 7.74 8.63 1.35
CA ASP A 27 7.07 7.64 0.48
C ASP A 27 7.74 6.26 0.46
N ASP A 28 9.04 6.16 0.78
CA ASP A 28 9.78 4.90 0.72
C ASP A 28 9.31 3.89 1.77
N PHE A 29 8.60 4.31 2.82
CA PHE A 29 8.19 3.39 3.88
C PHE A 29 7.37 2.21 3.35
N ILE A 30 6.45 2.47 2.42
CA ILE A 30 5.58 1.43 1.88
C ILE A 30 6.34 0.54 0.89
N ARG A 31 7.26 1.12 0.10
CA ARG A 31 8.15 0.36 -0.78
C ARG A 31 9.01 -0.62 0.00
N LEU A 32 9.64 -0.14 1.08
CA LEU A 32 10.48 -0.96 1.96
C LEU A 32 9.66 -2.03 2.67
N ALA A 33 8.43 -1.74 3.10
CA ALA A 33 7.56 -2.74 3.73
C ALA A 33 7.29 -3.94 2.81
N PHE A 34 6.89 -3.67 1.55
CA PHE A 34 6.67 -4.74 0.56
C PHE A 34 7.95 -5.47 0.18
N GLN A 35 9.07 -4.74 0.03
CA GLN A 35 10.36 -5.36 -0.23
C GLN A 35 10.73 -6.35 0.89
N PHE A 36 10.69 -5.91 2.15
CA PHE A 36 11.07 -6.76 3.28
C PHE A 36 10.08 -7.90 3.54
N ALA A 37 8.78 -7.69 3.28
CA ALA A 37 7.79 -8.77 3.35
C ALA A 37 8.11 -9.86 2.31
N HIS A 38 8.42 -9.48 1.07
CA HIS A 38 8.78 -10.44 0.02
C HIS A 38 10.10 -11.16 0.31
N GLU A 39 11.11 -10.44 0.84
CA GLU A 39 12.39 -11.04 1.24
C GLU A 39 12.23 -12.05 2.40
N ALA A 40 11.29 -11.80 3.32
CA ALA A 40 11.04 -12.67 4.47
C ALA A 40 10.22 -13.92 4.12
N ASP A 41 9.23 -13.79 3.23
CA ASP A 41 8.41 -14.89 2.74
C ASP A 41 8.08 -14.71 1.24
N PRO A 42 8.91 -15.25 0.34
CA PRO A 42 8.71 -15.10 -1.11
C PRO A 42 7.44 -15.76 -1.65
N ASP A 43 6.87 -16.72 -0.93
CA ASP A 43 5.71 -17.52 -1.35
C ASP A 43 4.38 -16.91 -0.88
N ALA A 44 4.41 -15.98 0.07
CA ALA A 44 3.22 -15.25 0.51
C ALA A 44 2.69 -14.32 -0.59
N GLU A 45 1.37 -14.16 -0.62
CA GLU A 45 0.72 -13.10 -1.42
C GLU A 45 0.69 -11.80 -0.61
N LEU A 46 1.13 -10.72 -1.23
CA LEU A 46 1.30 -9.42 -0.59
C LEU A 46 0.25 -8.43 -1.06
N TYR A 47 -0.60 -7.99 -0.13
CA TYR A 47 -1.73 -7.11 -0.37
C TYR A 47 -1.52 -5.72 0.23
N TYR A 48 -2.08 -4.72 -0.44
CA TYR A 48 -2.39 -3.42 0.16
C TYR A 48 -3.88 -3.37 0.49
N ASN A 49 -4.26 -3.02 1.72
CA ASN A 49 -5.66 -3.00 2.17
C ASN A 49 -6.11 -1.61 2.64
N ASP A 50 -7.35 -1.24 2.31
CA ASP A 50 -7.91 0.05 2.73
C ASP A 50 -9.45 0.10 2.75
N TYR A 51 -9.98 1.07 3.51
CA TYR A 51 -11.39 1.45 3.52
C TYR A 51 -11.69 2.58 2.52
N SER A 52 -12.97 2.94 2.36
CA SER A 52 -13.42 4.05 1.50
C SER A 52 -13.00 3.97 0.03
N MET A 53 -12.68 2.78 -0.48
CA MET A 53 -12.22 2.59 -1.87
C MET A 53 -13.29 2.93 -2.93
N ALA A 54 -14.56 3.14 -2.53
CA ALA A 54 -15.60 3.70 -3.39
C ALA A 54 -15.39 5.20 -3.67
N GLN A 55 -14.67 5.92 -2.79
CA GLN A 55 -14.38 7.34 -2.97
C GLN A 55 -13.36 7.54 -4.10
N PRO A 56 -13.65 8.42 -5.09
CA PRO A 56 -12.77 8.61 -6.24
C PRO A 56 -11.36 9.07 -5.88
N GLY A 57 -11.21 10.01 -4.93
CA GLY A 57 -9.91 10.54 -4.49
C GLY A 57 -9.04 9.46 -3.86
N LYS A 58 -9.57 8.77 -2.85
CA LYS A 58 -8.98 7.60 -2.20
C LYS A 58 -8.48 6.57 -3.22
N ARG A 59 -9.37 6.10 -4.10
CA ARG A 59 -9.06 5.09 -5.11
C ARG A 59 -7.98 5.56 -6.08
N ALA A 60 -8.03 6.82 -6.52
CA ALA A 60 -7.01 7.39 -7.39
C ALA A 60 -5.63 7.45 -6.71
N GLY A 61 -5.58 7.81 -5.43
CA GLY A 61 -4.36 7.80 -4.61
C GLY A 61 -3.77 6.40 -4.47
N VAL A 62 -4.60 5.40 -4.14
CA VAL A 62 -4.16 4.00 -4.05
C VAL A 62 -3.66 3.47 -5.39
N VAL A 63 -4.37 3.73 -6.50
CA VAL A 63 -3.90 3.32 -7.85
C VAL A 63 -2.57 3.98 -8.19
N THR A 64 -2.40 5.27 -7.87
CA THR A 64 -1.14 5.99 -8.10
C THR A 64 0.01 5.37 -7.30
N MET A 65 -0.21 5.09 -6.02
CA MET A 65 0.77 4.44 -5.15
C MET A 65 1.16 3.06 -5.68
N VAL A 66 0.18 2.19 -5.98
CA VAL A 66 0.44 0.83 -6.47
C VAL A 66 1.23 0.86 -7.77
N LYS A 67 0.87 1.74 -8.71
CA LYS A 67 1.63 1.91 -9.96
C LYS A 67 3.08 2.34 -9.71
N LYS A 68 3.29 3.34 -8.84
CA LYS A 68 4.64 3.80 -8.48
C LYS A 68 5.48 2.68 -7.88
N LEU A 69 4.90 1.83 -7.03
CA LEU A 69 5.58 0.67 -6.46
C LEU A 69 5.93 -0.37 -7.53
N GLN A 70 4.99 -0.69 -8.43
CA GLN A 70 5.23 -1.60 -9.55
C GLN A 70 6.33 -1.08 -10.51
N GLU A 71 6.34 0.23 -10.81
CA GLU A 71 7.39 0.89 -11.59
C GLU A 71 8.78 0.79 -10.92
N GLN A 72 8.81 0.73 -9.58
CA GLN A 72 10.02 0.52 -8.78
C GLN A 72 10.41 -0.96 -8.62
N GLY A 73 9.69 -1.89 -9.26
CA GLY A 73 9.96 -3.32 -9.22
C GLY A 73 9.43 -4.03 -7.96
N VAL A 74 8.54 -3.39 -7.20
CA VAL A 74 7.93 -4.00 -6.02
C VAL A 74 6.78 -4.93 -6.44
N ARG A 75 6.81 -6.17 -5.96
CA ARG A 75 5.72 -7.13 -6.10
C ARG A 75 4.53 -6.73 -5.21
N ILE A 76 3.36 -6.61 -5.82
CA ILE A 76 2.07 -6.43 -5.15
C ILE A 76 1.12 -7.43 -5.80
N ASP A 77 0.63 -8.39 -5.04
CA ASP A 77 -0.21 -9.48 -5.56
C ASP A 77 -1.69 -9.06 -5.60
N GLY A 78 -2.10 -8.13 -4.74
CA GLY A 78 -3.46 -7.60 -4.80
C GLY A 78 -3.73 -6.35 -3.98
N VAL A 79 -4.97 -5.89 -4.10
CA VAL A 79 -5.53 -4.77 -3.34
C VAL A 79 -6.80 -5.22 -2.63
N GLY A 80 -6.79 -5.17 -1.30
CA GLY A 80 -7.91 -5.48 -0.42
C GLY A 80 -8.87 -4.31 -0.26
N PHE A 81 -10.18 -4.61 -0.26
CA PHE A 81 -11.26 -3.64 -0.08
C PHE A 81 -12.03 -4.01 1.18
N GLN A 82 -11.84 -3.25 2.27
CA GLN A 82 -12.51 -3.54 3.56
C GLN A 82 -14.04 -3.55 3.45
N SER A 83 -14.59 -2.79 2.49
CA SER A 83 -16.03 -2.78 2.16
C SER A 83 -16.95 -2.35 3.31
N HIS A 84 -16.48 -1.41 4.13
CA HIS A 84 -17.27 -0.63 5.08
C HIS A 84 -18.05 0.49 4.41
#